data_AF-A0A1E4NKI0-F1
#
_entry.id   AF-A0A1E4NKI0-F1
#
_cell.length_a   1.000
_cell.length_b   1.000
_cell.length_c   1.000
_cell.angle_alpha   90.00
_cell.angle_beta   90.00
_cell.angle_gamma   90.00
#
_symmetry.space_group_name_H-M   'P 1'
#
loop_
_entity.id
_entity.type
_entity.pdbx_description
1 polymer ?
#
loop_
_entity_poly.entity_id
_entity_poly.type
_entity_poly.pdbx_seq_one_letter_code
_entity_poly.pdbx_strand_id
1 'polypeptide(L)'
;MTDVDPKAVTLKSIIGSYAFSTFLPCGLSTCHTPHGRGYLVTTGDGRETNIGKDCGKKYFSVDFESMARTFDRELRAQERREAIIAFQHKIQGIETRLAELRSGEHGAYWVQRNVYQLTNGRDGIPQSVAHVLHGLVRRRNGAITVDRPATPDEIERMRAQGQRAQHGLTIVTDTVGQLDGVSALYAGNDVHELLFGRGKSIETIKGVDVGKLKDSELRQMSKWIEDIEPLLARSENWIAAGRRLLTRANIQQLVQFAQDEKERRAMRAFISLLPE
;
A
#
# COMPACT_ATOMS: atom_id res chain seq x y z
N MET A 1 -33.59 -28.72 10.74
CA MET A 1 -32.67 -29.28 9.72
C MET A 1 -33.04 -30.74 9.53
N THR A 2 -33.14 -31.18 8.28
CA THR A 2 -33.58 -32.53 7.94
C THR A 2 -32.44 -33.50 8.16
N ASP A 3 -32.67 -34.54 8.95
CA ASP A 3 -31.67 -35.56 9.20
C ASP A 3 -31.58 -36.51 7.99
N VAL A 4 -30.38 -36.65 7.44
CA VAL A 4 -30.14 -37.42 6.21
C VAL A 4 -29.23 -38.60 6.53
N ASP A 5 -29.69 -39.81 6.21
CA ASP A 5 -28.83 -40.99 6.23
C ASP A 5 -27.95 -41.01 4.98
N PRO A 6 -26.62 -40.80 5.11
CA PRO A 6 -25.71 -40.74 3.97
C PRO A 6 -25.58 -42.07 3.23
N LYS A 7 -26.00 -43.20 3.80
CA LYS A 7 -25.98 -44.50 3.13
C LYS A 7 -27.22 -44.73 2.24
N ALA A 8 -28.29 -43.99 2.51
CA ALA A 8 -29.59 -44.17 1.84
C ALA A 8 -29.82 -43.17 0.70
N VAL A 9 -28.95 -42.17 0.53
CA VAL A 9 -29.11 -41.13 -0.49
C VAL A 9 -27.81 -40.86 -1.24
N THR A 10 -27.94 -40.35 -2.45
CA THR A 10 -26.86 -39.71 -3.21
C THR A 10 -26.95 -38.19 -3.10
N LEU A 11 -25.83 -37.50 -3.29
CA LEU A 11 -25.84 -36.04 -3.44
C LEU A 11 -26.26 -35.67 -4.87
N LYS A 12 -27.16 -34.69 -4.97
CA LYS A 12 -27.58 -34.11 -6.25
C LYS A 12 -26.77 -32.86 -6.58
N SER A 13 -26.67 -31.93 -5.63
CA SER A 13 -25.99 -30.64 -5.83
C SER A 13 -25.64 -29.94 -4.53
N ILE A 14 -24.63 -29.08 -4.58
CA ILE A 14 -24.37 -28.06 -3.56
C ILE A 14 -25.09 -26.79 -3.99
N ILE A 15 -25.94 -26.26 -3.12
CA ILE A 15 -26.79 -25.08 -3.38
C ILE A 15 -26.36 -23.85 -2.58
N GLY A 16 -25.42 -24.01 -1.66
CA GLY A 16 -24.90 -22.91 -0.85
C GLY A 16 -23.67 -23.30 -0.04
N SER A 17 -22.98 -22.30 0.48
CA SER A 17 -21.95 -22.48 1.51
C SER A 17 -22.26 -21.60 2.71
N TYR A 18 -21.75 -21.99 3.89
CA TYR A 18 -21.91 -21.22 5.11
C TYR A 18 -20.61 -21.13 5.90
N ALA A 19 -20.45 -20.01 6.60
CA ALA A 19 -19.43 -19.79 7.60
C ALA A 19 -20.06 -18.97 8.74
N PHE A 20 -20.17 -19.57 9.92
CA PHE A 20 -20.81 -18.99 11.09
C PHE A 20 -19.84 -19.00 12.28
N SER A 21 -19.95 -17.98 13.13
CA SER A 21 -19.29 -17.94 14.44
C SER A 21 -19.86 -18.97 15.42
N THR A 22 -21.14 -19.32 15.25
CA THR A 22 -21.83 -20.35 16.02
C THR A 22 -21.82 -21.67 15.25
N PHE A 23 -21.42 -22.76 15.91
CA PHE A 23 -21.31 -24.07 15.28
C PHE A 23 -22.68 -24.71 15.16
N LEU A 24 -23.02 -25.19 13.96
CA LEU A 24 -24.28 -25.89 13.69
C LEU A 24 -24.04 -27.39 13.63
N PRO A 25 -24.91 -28.23 14.21
CA PRO A 25 -24.80 -29.69 14.09
C PRO A 25 -24.89 -30.10 12.61
N CYS A 26 -24.05 -31.04 12.19
CA CYS A 26 -24.13 -31.62 10.84
C CYS A 26 -25.48 -32.33 10.66
N GLY A 27 -26.19 -32.06 9.56
CA GLY A 27 -27.50 -32.68 9.30
C GLY A 27 -27.43 -34.11 8.74
N LEU A 28 -26.35 -34.83 9.02
CA LEU A 28 -26.24 -36.27 8.76
C LEU A 28 -26.59 -37.04 10.03
N SER A 29 -27.46 -38.04 9.90
CA SER A 29 -27.99 -38.81 11.03
C SER A 29 -26.94 -39.60 11.80
N THR A 30 -25.80 -39.85 11.15
CA THR A 30 -24.66 -40.61 11.68
C THR A 30 -23.50 -39.74 12.16
N CYS A 31 -23.63 -38.41 12.13
CA CYS A 31 -22.54 -37.50 12.48
C CYS A 31 -22.90 -36.52 13.59
N HIS A 32 -23.87 -35.62 13.35
CA HIS A 32 -24.26 -34.50 14.23
C HIS A 32 -23.12 -33.64 14.79
N THR A 33 -21.88 -33.82 14.33
CA THR A 33 -20.71 -33.09 14.80
C THR A 33 -20.87 -31.62 14.44
N PRO A 34 -20.73 -30.68 15.40
CA PRO A 34 -20.88 -29.26 15.11
C PRO A 34 -19.81 -28.73 14.15
N HIS A 35 -20.23 -27.88 13.21
CA HIS A 35 -19.35 -27.22 12.25
C HIS A 35 -19.64 -25.72 12.18
N GLY A 36 -18.57 -24.90 12.20
CA GLY A 36 -18.66 -23.47 11.93
C GLY A 36 -18.63 -23.13 10.43
N ARG A 37 -18.33 -24.09 9.56
CA ARG A 37 -18.33 -23.89 8.10
C ARG A 37 -18.69 -25.16 7.34
N GLY A 38 -19.36 -25.02 6.20
CA GLY A 38 -19.75 -26.16 5.38
C GLY A 38 -20.59 -25.75 4.17
N TYR A 39 -21.36 -26.72 3.68
CA TYR A 39 -22.19 -26.58 2.48
C TYR A 39 -23.65 -26.91 2.78
N LEU A 40 -24.55 -26.21 2.11
CA LEU A 40 -25.95 -26.59 1.99
C LEU A 40 -26.09 -27.45 0.73
N VAL A 41 -26.63 -28.66 0.88
CA VAL A 41 -26.71 -29.64 -0.19
C VAL A 41 -28.13 -30.13 -0.38
N THR A 42 -28.45 -30.49 -1.62
CA THR A 42 -29.67 -31.20 -1.99
C THR A 42 -29.33 -32.64 -2.33
N THR A 43 -30.09 -33.58 -1.79
CA THR A 43 -29.96 -35.01 -2.05
C THR A 43 -30.77 -35.43 -3.28
N GLY A 44 -30.51 -36.62 -3.83
CA GLY A 44 -31.22 -37.16 -4.99
C GLY A 44 -32.74 -37.26 -4.81
N ASP A 45 -33.20 -37.46 -3.57
CA ASP A 45 -34.61 -37.50 -3.17
C ASP A 45 -35.20 -36.12 -2.82
N GLY A 46 -34.45 -35.03 -3.06
CA GLY A 46 -34.93 -33.64 -2.95
C GLY A 46 -34.86 -33.03 -1.55
N ARG A 47 -34.32 -33.73 -0.54
CA ARG A 47 -34.11 -33.15 0.79
C ARG A 47 -32.92 -32.20 0.79
N GLU A 48 -33.01 -31.16 1.61
CA GLU A 48 -31.92 -30.21 1.83
C GLU A 48 -31.35 -30.37 3.24
N THR A 49 -30.03 -30.37 3.35
CA THR A 49 -29.33 -30.48 4.64
C THR A 49 -27.97 -29.79 4.61
N ASN A 50 -27.44 -29.46 5.79
CA ASN A 50 -26.10 -28.91 5.92
C ASN A 50 -25.08 -30.02 6.18
N ILE A 51 -23.94 -29.96 5.51
CA ILE A 51 -22.83 -30.88 5.75
C ILE A 51 -21.51 -30.14 5.91
N GLY A 52 -20.68 -30.61 6.84
CA GLY A 52 -19.29 -30.17 6.94
C GLY A 52 -18.45 -30.70 5.78
N LYS A 53 -17.34 -30.03 5.48
CA LYS A 53 -16.39 -30.45 4.43
C LYS A 53 -15.90 -31.89 4.64
N ASP A 54 -15.50 -32.22 5.87
CA ASP A 54 -14.94 -33.54 6.20
C ASP A 54 -16.02 -34.63 6.13
N CYS A 55 -17.25 -34.30 6.55
CA CYS A 55 -18.41 -35.18 6.44
C CYS A 55 -18.75 -35.45 4.97
N GLY A 56 -18.82 -34.42 4.14
CA GLY A 56 -19.08 -34.57 2.71
C GLY A 56 -18.05 -35.47 2.04
N LYS A 57 -16.76 -35.25 2.33
CA LYS A 57 -15.67 -36.09 1.80
C LYS A 57 -15.77 -37.52 2.31
N LYS A 58 -16.02 -37.74 3.60
CA LYS A 58 -16.08 -39.07 4.20
C LYS A 58 -17.23 -39.91 3.63
N TYR A 59 -18.40 -39.31 3.47
CA TYR A 59 -19.63 -40.04 3.17
C TYR A 59 -19.99 -40.05 1.68
N PHE A 60 -19.60 -39.03 0.92
CA PHE A 60 -19.94 -38.89 -0.51
C PHE A 60 -18.70 -38.76 -1.41
N SER A 61 -17.50 -38.88 -0.84
CA SER A 61 -16.24 -39.08 -1.56
C SER A 61 -15.99 -38.08 -2.71
N VAL A 62 -15.60 -38.60 -3.88
CA VAL A 62 -15.14 -37.83 -5.04
C VAL A 62 -16.24 -36.92 -5.60
N ASP A 63 -17.50 -37.37 -5.55
CA ASP A 63 -18.63 -36.60 -6.07
C ASP A 63 -18.81 -35.30 -5.28
N PHE A 64 -18.76 -35.39 -3.95
CA PHE A 64 -18.80 -34.19 -3.10
C PHE A 64 -17.60 -33.27 -3.34
N GLU A 65 -16.38 -33.81 -3.40
CA GLU A 65 -15.19 -32.98 -3.63
C GLU A 65 -15.25 -32.26 -4.99
N SER A 66 -15.78 -32.92 -6.04
CA SER A 66 -15.97 -32.34 -7.36
C SER A 66 -17.04 -31.23 -7.36
N MET A 67 -18.20 -31.48 -6.73
CA MET A 67 -19.26 -30.49 -6.58
C MET A 67 -18.78 -29.28 -5.77
N ALA A 68 -18.08 -29.50 -4.66
CA ALA A 68 -17.58 -28.43 -3.78
C ALA A 68 -16.56 -27.56 -4.51
N ARG A 69 -15.63 -28.16 -5.26
CA ARG A 69 -14.66 -27.41 -6.07
C ARG A 69 -15.34 -26.58 -7.17
N THR A 70 -16.37 -27.14 -7.82
CA THR A 70 -17.13 -26.44 -8.86
C THR A 70 -17.91 -25.27 -8.27
N PHE A 71 -18.64 -25.51 -7.19
CA PHE A 71 -19.38 -24.47 -6.47
C PHE A 71 -18.46 -23.35 -5.98
N ASP A 72 -17.36 -23.67 -5.29
CA ASP A 72 -16.38 -22.68 -4.80
C ASP A 72 -15.78 -21.85 -5.95
N ARG A 73 -15.55 -22.48 -7.11
CA ARG A 73 -15.02 -21.79 -8.30
C ARG A 73 -16.04 -20.82 -8.86
N GLU A 74 -17.30 -21.24 -8.98
CA GLU A 74 -18.39 -20.42 -9.50
C GLU A 74 -18.71 -19.26 -8.56
N LEU A 75 -18.76 -19.51 -7.25
CA LEU A 75 -18.94 -18.47 -6.23
C LEU A 75 -17.84 -17.41 -6.32
N ARG A 76 -16.56 -17.81 -6.37
CA ARG A 76 -15.45 -16.86 -6.54
C ARG A 76 -15.51 -16.10 -7.86
N ALA A 77 -15.93 -16.76 -8.94
CA ALA A 77 -16.10 -16.08 -10.22
C ALA A 77 -17.20 -15.02 -10.14
N GLN A 78 -18.31 -15.33 -9.45
CA GLN A 78 -19.40 -14.39 -9.19
C GLN A 78 -18.93 -13.20 -8.32
N GLU A 79 -18.24 -13.45 -7.21
CA GLU A 79 -17.68 -12.40 -6.35
C GLU A 79 -16.75 -11.46 -7.13
N ARG A 80 -15.90 -12.00 -8.02
CA ARG A 80 -15.04 -11.18 -8.88
C ARG A 80 -15.84 -10.34 -9.87
N ARG A 81 -16.91 -10.88 -10.46
CA ARG A 81 -17.79 -10.11 -11.34
C ARG A 81 -18.42 -8.95 -10.60
N GLU A 82 -18.94 -9.20 -9.40
CA GLU A 82 -19.53 -8.17 -8.53
C GLU A 82 -18.49 -7.10 -8.17
N ALA A 83 -17.26 -7.50 -7.82
CA ALA A 83 -16.17 -6.57 -7.54
C ALA A 83 -15.84 -5.68 -8.76
N ILE A 84 -15.79 -6.26 -9.96
CA ILE A 84 -15.51 -5.52 -11.20
C ILE A 84 -16.66 -4.55 -11.53
N ILE A 85 -17.92 -4.98 -11.40
CA ILE A 85 -19.09 -4.12 -11.62
C ILE A 85 -19.11 -2.97 -10.60
N ALA A 86 -18.92 -3.29 -9.32
CA ALA A 86 -18.82 -2.28 -8.27
C ALA A 86 -17.68 -1.29 -8.53
N PHE A 87 -16.56 -1.76 -9.06
CA PHE A 87 -15.45 -0.91 -9.49
C PHE A 87 -15.83 -0.03 -10.68
N GLN A 88 -16.50 -0.55 -11.70
CA GLN A 88 -16.98 0.21 -12.87
C GLN A 88 -17.81 1.44 -12.44
N HIS A 89 -18.68 1.28 -11.42
CA HIS A 89 -19.44 2.39 -10.86
C HIS A 89 -18.58 3.45 -10.15
N LYS A 90 -17.39 3.09 -9.67
CA LYS A 90 -16.44 3.99 -8.98
C LYS A 90 -15.41 4.62 -9.91
N ILE A 91 -15.29 4.15 -11.16
CA ILE A 91 -14.24 4.58 -12.10
C ILE A 91 -14.19 6.10 -12.24
N GLN A 92 -15.34 6.77 -12.39
CA GLN A 92 -15.38 8.22 -12.54
C GLN A 92 -14.74 8.93 -11.33
N GLY A 93 -15.07 8.51 -10.10
CA GLY A 93 -14.49 9.08 -8.89
C GLY A 93 -12.99 8.83 -8.79
N ILE A 94 -12.54 7.66 -9.23
CA ILE A 94 -11.11 7.31 -9.28
C ILE A 94 -10.38 8.15 -10.33
N GLU A 95 -10.96 8.35 -11.51
CA GLU A 95 -10.41 9.22 -12.57
C GLU A 95 -10.28 10.67 -12.07
N THR A 96 -11.30 11.19 -11.37
CA THR A 96 -11.25 12.53 -10.75
C THR A 96 -10.15 12.62 -9.70
N ARG A 97 -10.09 11.66 -8.76
CA ARG A 97 -9.04 11.63 -7.72
C ARG A 97 -7.65 11.54 -8.34
N LEU A 98 -7.47 10.75 -9.39
CA LEU A 98 -6.20 10.66 -10.12
C LEU A 98 -5.83 11.99 -10.78
N ALA A 99 -6.79 12.68 -11.42
CA ALA A 99 -6.55 13.99 -12.02
C ALA A 99 -6.12 15.00 -10.95
N GLU A 100 -6.81 15.06 -9.81
CA GLU A 100 -6.46 15.92 -8.69
C GLU A 100 -5.07 15.62 -8.12
N LEU A 101 -4.73 14.34 -7.94
CA LEU A 101 -3.40 13.94 -7.47
C LEU A 101 -2.30 14.31 -8.45
N ARG A 102 -2.56 14.23 -9.77
CA ARG A 102 -1.58 14.55 -10.81
C ARG A 102 -1.37 16.06 -10.94
N SER A 103 -2.46 16.80 -11.18
CA SER A 103 -2.44 18.20 -11.63
C SER A 103 -3.10 19.19 -10.68
N GLY A 104 -3.57 18.75 -9.51
CA GLY A 104 -4.03 19.68 -8.48
C GLY A 104 -2.91 20.62 -8.02
N GLU A 105 -3.27 21.63 -7.22
CA GLU A 105 -2.30 22.56 -6.66
C GLU A 105 -1.20 21.81 -5.91
N HIS A 106 0.05 22.03 -6.31
CA HIS A 106 1.22 21.31 -5.79
C HIS A 106 1.03 19.77 -5.80
N GLY A 107 0.38 19.26 -6.84
CA GLY A 107 0.17 17.82 -7.07
C GLY A 107 1.45 17.11 -7.53
N ALA A 108 1.31 15.87 -7.98
CA ALA A 108 2.42 14.99 -8.30
C ALA A 108 3.38 15.56 -9.35
N TYR A 109 2.89 16.20 -10.42
CA TYR A 109 3.77 16.81 -11.42
C TYR A 109 4.66 17.90 -10.81
N TRP A 110 4.10 18.73 -9.95
CA TRP A 110 4.82 19.79 -9.28
C TRP A 110 5.83 19.22 -8.27
N VAL A 111 5.41 18.26 -7.45
CA VAL A 111 6.29 17.60 -6.48
C VAL A 111 7.44 16.90 -7.19
N GLN A 112 7.16 16.10 -8.23
CA GLN A 112 8.17 15.36 -8.98
C GLN A 112 9.20 16.30 -9.59
N ARG A 113 8.75 17.37 -10.25
CA ARG A 113 9.63 18.37 -10.86
C ARG A 113 10.59 18.97 -9.83
N ASN A 114 10.07 19.40 -8.68
CA ASN A 114 10.88 20.10 -7.68
C ASN A 114 11.75 19.15 -6.83
N VAL A 115 11.26 17.95 -6.51
CA VAL A 115 12.07 16.89 -5.88
C VAL A 115 13.24 16.49 -6.80
N TYR A 116 13.00 16.36 -8.10
CA TYR A 116 14.05 16.02 -9.06
C TYR A 116 15.18 17.08 -9.09
N GLN A 117 14.84 18.36 -8.95
CA GLN A 117 15.84 19.43 -8.84
C GLN A 117 16.72 19.27 -7.58
N LEU A 118 16.17 18.78 -6.48
CA LEU A 118 16.92 18.53 -5.24
C LEU A 118 17.86 17.32 -5.34
N THR A 119 17.55 16.33 -6.17
CA THR A 119 18.30 15.05 -6.18
C THR A 119 19.21 14.87 -7.40
N ASN A 120 18.85 15.42 -8.56
CA ASN A 120 19.49 15.10 -9.85
C ASN A 120 19.69 16.32 -10.77
N GLY A 121 19.29 17.52 -10.35
CA GLY A 121 19.44 18.72 -11.17
C GLY A 121 20.89 19.17 -11.24
N ARG A 122 21.51 19.15 -12.43
CA ARG A 122 22.82 19.81 -12.69
C ARG A 122 22.83 21.29 -12.32
N ASP A 123 21.63 21.92 -12.25
CA ASP A 123 21.40 23.33 -11.93
C ASP A 123 20.47 23.54 -10.72
N GLY A 124 20.07 22.48 -10.01
CA GLY A 124 18.97 22.53 -9.04
C GLY A 124 19.38 23.05 -7.66
N ILE A 125 20.38 22.42 -7.05
CA ILE A 125 20.96 22.84 -5.77
C ILE A 125 22.48 22.66 -5.77
N PRO A 126 23.23 23.45 -4.97
CA PRO A 126 24.67 23.28 -4.85
C PRO A 126 25.09 21.92 -4.30
N GLN A 127 26.27 21.43 -4.71
CA GLN A 127 26.76 20.10 -4.37
C GLN A 127 26.98 19.92 -2.85
N SER A 128 27.38 20.99 -2.17
CA SER A 128 27.52 21.05 -0.71
C SER A 128 26.21 20.70 0.01
N VAL A 129 25.10 21.28 -0.45
CA VAL A 129 23.75 21.05 0.07
C VAL A 129 23.24 19.66 -0.33
N ALA A 130 23.50 19.24 -1.57
CA ALA A 130 23.13 17.91 -2.04
C ALA A 130 23.75 16.80 -1.17
N HIS A 131 25.00 16.97 -0.74
CA HIS A 131 25.65 16.02 0.16
C HIS A 131 24.91 15.85 1.50
N VAL A 132 24.47 16.96 2.10
CA VAL A 132 23.67 16.93 3.33
C VAL A 132 22.36 16.19 3.11
N LEU A 133 21.64 16.52 2.03
CA LEU A 133 20.39 15.84 1.66
C LEU A 133 20.58 14.34 1.45
N HIS A 134 21.64 13.91 0.75
CA HIS A 134 21.97 12.50 0.59
C HIS A 134 22.19 11.80 1.95
N GLY A 135 22.84 12.48 2.90
CA GLY A 135 23.00 11.99 4.27
C GLY A 135 21.66 11.79 5.00
N LEU A 136 20.75 12.76 4.89
CA LEU A 136 19.40 12.67 5.46
C LEU A 136 18.60 11.51 4.85
N VAL A 137 18.63 11.39 3.52
CA VAL A 137 17.95 10.32 2.77
C VAL A 137 18.49 8.95 3.17
N ARG A 138 19.81 8.79 3.25
CA ARG A 138 20.45 7.53 3.65
C ARG A 138 20.05 7.11 5.07
N ARG A 139 19.98 8.05 6.01
CA ARG A 139 19.57 7.80 7.40
C ARG A 139 18.06 7.62 7.55
N ARG A 140 17.29 7.92 6.50
CA ARG A 140 15.82 8.00 6.52
C ARG A 140 15.30 8.88 7.66
N ASN A 141 16.02 9.96 7.92
CA ASN A 141 15.74 10.90 9.00
C ASN A 141 16.00 12.32 8.51
N GLY A 142 15.05 13.22 8.80
CA GLY A 142 15.13 14.64 8.48
C GLY A 142 16.00 15.49 9.42
N ALA A 143 16.56 14.90 10.50
CA ALA A 143 17.37 15.64 11.46
C ALA A 143 18.64 16.22 10.83
N ILE A 144 18.68 17.55 10.70
CA ILE A 144 19.83 18.30 10.20
C ILE A 144 20.83 18.42 11.34
N THR A 145 22.05 17.97 11.09
CA THR A 145 23.09 17.80 12.11
C THR A 145 24.37 18.53 11.70
N VAL A 146 25.05 19.13 12.67
CA VAL A 146 26.35 19.78 12.49
C VAL A 146 27.33 19.20 13.50
N ASP A 147 28.51 18.85 13.01
CA ASP A 147 29.61 18.37 13.82
C ASP A 147 30.47 19.55 14.27
N ARG A 148 30.69 19.64 15.59
CA ARG A 148 31.60 20.64 16.17
C ARG A 148 32.50 20.01 17.23
N PRO A 149 33.64 20.63 17.56
CA PRO A 149 34.42 20.23 18.73
C PRO A 149 33.57 20.29 20.01
N ALA A 150 33.74 19.27 20.85
CA ALA A 150 33.16 19.23 22.18
C ALA A 150 33.70 20.39 23.03
N THR A 151 32.80 21.02 23.78
CA THR A 151 33.18 22.04 24.78
C THR A 151 33.95 21.39 25.95
N PRO A 152 34.75 22.16 26.71
CA PRO A 152 35.42 21.65 27.90
C PRO A 152 34.48 20.91 28.87
N ASP A 153 33.30 21.47 29.13
CA ASP A 153 32.29 20.90 30.02
C ASP A 153 31.73 19.57 29.50
N GLU A 154 31.48 19.46 28.19
CA GLU A 154 31.03 18.20 27.57
C GLU A 154 32.10 17.11 27.67
N ILE A 155 33.37 17.46 27.49
CA ILE A 155 34.50 16.53 27.63
C ILE A 155 34.65 16.05 29.06
N GLU A 156 34.52 16.95 30.03
CA GLU A 156 34.57 16.59 31.45
C GLU A 156 33.44 15.62 31.82
N ARG A 157 32.22 15.88 31.35
CA ARG A 157 31.08 14.97 31.52
C ARG A 157 31.32 13.61 30.88
N MET A 158 31.87 13.56 29.66
CA MET A 158 32.20 12.30 28.98
C MET A 158 33.27 11.50 29.74
N ARG A 159 34.31 12.17 30.25
CA ARG A 159 35.36 11.55 31.06
C ARG A 159 34.82 11.03 32.39
N ALA A 160 33.93 11.77 33.05
CA ALA A 160 33.26 11.34 34.27
C ALA A 160 32.40 10.07 34.05
N GLN A 161 31.89 9.87 32.83
CA GLN A 161 31.18 8.65 32.42
C GLN A 161 32.11 7.52 31.93
N GLY A 162 33.44 7.68 32.05
CA GLY A 162 34.44 6.70 31.63
C GLY A 162 34.74 6.67 30.13
N GLN A 163 34.25 7.65 29.36
CA GLN A 163 34.52 7.74 27.93
C GLN A 163 35.87 8.42 27.66
N ARG A 164 36.58 7.95 26.63
CA ARG A 164 37.79 8.62 26.14
C ARG A 164 37.40 9.86 25.32
N ALA A 165 37.49 11.04 25.96
CA ALA A 165 37.25 12.33 25.31
C ALA A 165 38.46 13.28 25.45
N GLN A 166 38.79 13.98 24.36
CA GLN A 166 39.95 14.89 24.27
C GLN A 166 39.56 16.20 23.60
N HIS A 167 40.11 17.30 24.14
CA HIS A 167 39.85 18.64 23.66
C HIS A 167 40.32 18.82 22.21
N GLY A 168 39.45 19.38 21.37
CA GLY A 168 39.69 19.58 19.94
C GLY A 168 39.65 18.31 19.07
N LEU A 169 39.60 17.11 19.66
CA LEU A 169 39.51 15.84 18.92
C LEU A 169 38.15 15.16 19.07
N THR A 170 37.48 15.34 20.22
CA THR A 170 36.12 14.84 20.41
C THR A 170 35.15 15.74 19.67
N ILE A 171 34.40 15.13 18.76
CA ILE A 171 33.34 15.78 17.99
C ILE A 171 31.99 15.46 18.63
N VAL A 172 31.17 16.49 18.79
CA VAL A 172 29.77 16.38 19.19
C VAL A 172 28.92 16.78 17.99
N THR A 173 27.89 15.97 17.73
CA THR A 173 26.91 16.21 16.67
C THR A 173 25.69 16.88 17.29
N ASP A 174 25.47 18.15 16.97
CA ASP A 174 24.27 18.88 17.38
C ASP A 174 23.20 18.79 16.30
N THR A 175 21.93 18.67 16.70
CA THR A 175 20.80 18.83 15.79
C THR A 175 20.44 20.31 15.68
N VAL A 176 20.57 20.86 14.48
CA VAL A 176 20.39 22.29 14.19
C VAL A 176 19.11 22.59 13.41
N GLY A 177 18.36 21.54 13.04
CA GLY A 177 17.11 21.68 12.30
C GLY A 177 16.46 20.34 12.00
N GLN A 178 15.28 20.40 11.40
CA GLN A 178 14.49 19.23 11.02
C GLN A 178 13.90 19.47 9.64
N LEU A 179 14.32 18.68 8.66
CA LEU A 179 13.79 18.71 7.33
C LEU A 179 12.54 17.82 7.27
N ASP A 180 11.37 18.43 7.14
CA ASP A 180 10.12 17.68 7.02
C ASP A 180 9.97 17.07 5.63
N GLY A 181 9.22 15.97 5.52
CA GLY A 181 8.87 15.41 4.21
C GLY A 181 10.03 14.72 3.46
N VAL A 182 11.16 14.46 4.11
CA VAL A 182 12.36 13.79 3.51
C VAL A 182 12.03 12.43 2.88
N SER A 183 10.95 11.77 3.30
CA SER A 183 10.47 10.55 2.64
C SER A 183 10.13 10.74 1.17
N ALA A 184 9.80 11.95 0.71
CA ALA A 184 9.58 12.23 -0.71
C ALA A 184 10.83 11.95 -1.57
N LEU A 185 12.03 12.00 -0.97
CA LEU A 185 13.31 11.79 -1.63
C LEU A 185 13.77 10.32 -1.62
N TYR A 186 13.05 9.41 -0.96
CA TYR A 186 13.46 8.01 -0.85
C TYR A 186 13.35 7.27 -2.18
N ALA A 187 14.39 6.50 -2.51
CA ALA A 187 14.39 5.59 -3.64
C ALA A 187 13.22 4.59 -3.53
N GLY A 188 12.57 4.32 -4.66
CA GLY A 188 11.45 3.39 -4.75
C GLY A 188 10.08 4.01 -4.50
N ASN A 189 9.97 5.29 -4.12
CA ASN A 189 8.71 6.04 -4.17
C ASN A 189 8.28 6.39 -5.60
N ASP A 190 8.39 5.40 -6.49
CA ASP A 190 8.05 5.52 -7.88
C ASP A 190 6.53 5.33 -8.03
N VAL A 191 5.80 6.38 -7.63
CA VAL A 191 4.35 6.50 -7.81
C VAL A 191 3.99 6.68 -9.31
N HIS A 192 5.01 6.74 -10.16
CA HIS A 192 4.88 7.01 -11.58
C HIS A 192 4.01 5.99 -12.31
N GLU A 193 4.02 4.73 -11.88
CA GLU A 193 3.29 3.66 -12.57
C GLU A 193 1.77 3.86 -12.50
N LEU A 194 1.22 4.29 -11.36
CA LEU A 194 -0.21 4.60 -11.24
C LEU A 194 -0.54 5.99 -11.80
N LEU A 195 0.29 6.98 -11.46
CA LEU A 195 0.04 8.36 -11.85
C LEU A 195 0.32 8.62 -13.33
N PHE A 196 1.06 7.76 -14.04
CA PHE A 196 1.39 8.01 -15.45
C PHE A 196 1.34 6.77 -16.35
N GLY A 197 1.36 5.54 -15.81
CA GLY A 197 1.47 4.31 -16.63
C GLY A 197 0.21 3.45 -16.77
N ARG A 198 -0.75 3.50 -15.82
CA ARG A 198 -1.83 2.50 -15.70
C ARG A 198 -3.23 2.95 -16.19
N GLY A 199 -3.34 4.11 -16.86
CA GLY A 199 -4.62 4.59 -17.40
C GLY A 199 -5.33 3.59 -18.32
N LYS A 200 -4.54 2.84 -19.10
CA LYS A 200 -5.04 1.78 -19.99
C LYS A 200 -5.81 0.68 -19.27
N SER A 201 -5.46 0.35 -18.02
CA SER A 201 -6.17 -0.65 -17.22
C SER A 201 -7.55 -0.16 -16.78
N ILE A 202 -7.67 1.13 -16.41
CA ILE A 202 -8.96 1.74 -16.07
C ILE A 202 -9.88 1.73 -17.30
N GLU A 203 -9.39 2.18 -18.45
CA GLU A 203 -10.15 2.18 -19.71
C GLU A 203 -10.60 0.76 -20.10
N THR A 204 -9.72 -0.23 -19.93
CA THR A 204 -10.04 -1.64 -20.21
C THR A 204 -11.17 -2.14 -19.31
N ILE A 205 -11.11 -1.86 -18.00
CA ILE A 205 -12.16 -2.29 -17.06
C ILE A 205 -13.46 -1.50 -17.30
N LYS A 206 -13.39 -0.23 -17.69
CA LYS A 206 -14.55 0.61 -17.99
C LYS A 206 -15.39 0.07 -19.15
N GLY A 207 -14.75 -0.45 -20.19
CA GLY A 207 -15.41 -0.87 -21.42
C GLY A 207 -15.78 -2.35 -21.50
N VAL A 208 -15.41 -3.17 -20.51
CA VAL A 208 -15.59 -4.62 -20.61
C VAL A 208 -17.00 -5.08 -20.21
N ASP A 209 -17.55 -6.01 -20.98
CA ASP A 209 -18.76 -6.75 -20.62
C ASP A 209 -18.38 -7.88 -19.65
N VAL A 210 -18.62 -7.64 -18.36
CA VAL A 210 -18.26 -8.55 -17.25
C VAL A 210 -18.91 -9.94 -17.40
N GLY A 211 -20.06 -10.03 -18.05
CA GLY A 211 -20.76 -11.30 -18.29
C GLY A 211 -20.02 -12.24 -19.24
N LYS A 212 -19.16 -11.70 -20.12
CA LYS A 212 -18.42 -12.46 -21.14
C LYS A 212 -17.00 -12.84 -20.74
N LEU A 213 -16.55 -12.40 -19.57
CA LEU A 213 -15.18 -12.63 -19.10
C LEU A 213 -14.94 -14.09 -18.68
N LYS A 214 -13.76 -14.61 -19.05
CA LYS A 214 -13.23 -15.89 -18.57
C LYS A 214 -12.68 -15.76 -17.15
N ASP A 215 -12.60 -16.87 -16.41
CA ASP A 215 -12.10 -16.88 -15.02
C ASP A 215 -10.68 -16.30 -14.89
N SER A 216 -9.81 -16.51 -15.89
CA SER A 216 -8.46 -15.92 -15.91
C SER A 216 -8.48 -14.40 -15.98
N GLU A 217 -9.40 -13.84 -16.78
CA GLU A 217 -9.55 -12.39 -16.96
C GLU A 217 -10.17 -11.76 -15.70
N LEU A 218 -11.19 -12.42 -15.12
CA LEU A 218 -11.78 -12.02 -13.84
C LEU A 218 -10.72 -11.96 -12.72
N ARG A 219 -9.84 -12.97 -12.63
CA ARG A 219 -8.72 -12.99 -11.66
C ARG A 219 -7.77 -11.82 -11.86
N GLN A 220 -7.36 -11.58 -13.10
CA GLN A 220 -6.41 -10.53 -13.41
C GLN A 220 -6.98 -9.14 -13.10
N MET A 221 -8.23 -8.90 -13.46
CA MET A 221 -8.92 -7.63 -13.18
C MET A 221 -9.19 -7.44 -11.68
N SER A 222 -9.69 -8.46 -10.98
CA SER A 222 -9.91 -8.39 -9.52
C SER A 222 -8.63 -8.06 -8.77
N LYS A 223 -7.52 -8.73 -9.10
CA LYS A 223 -6.21 -8.44 -8.49
C LYS A 223 -5.80 -6.98 -8.72
N TRP A 224 -5.97 -6.48 -9.93
CA TRP A 224 -5.66 -5.10 -10.23
C TRP A 224 -6.55 -4.11 -9.44
N ILE A 225 -7.84 -4.43 -9.27
CA ILE A 225 -8.77 -3.63 -8.46
C ILE A 225 -8.34 -3.61 -6.99
N GLU A 226 -7.87 -4.73 -6.45
CA GLU A 226 -7.35 -4.81 -5.08
C GLU A 226 -6.10 -3.93 -4.88
N ASP A 227 -5.25 -3.82 -5.92
CA ASP A 227 -3.99 -3.08 -5.85
C ASP A 227 -4.16 -1.55 -5.98
N ILE A 228 -5.30 -1.06 -6.50
CA ILE A 228 -5.44 0.37 -6.85
C ILE A 228 -5.50 1.29 -5.62
N GLU A 229 -6.25 0.92 -4.59
CA GLU A 229 -6.43 1.76 -3.39
C GLU A 229 -5.14 1.89 -2.57
N PRO A 230 -4.39 0.80 -2.28
CA PRO A 230 -3.08 0.91 -1.64
C PRO A 230 -2.12 1.82 -2.43
N LEU A 231 -2.20 1.77 -3.76
CA LEU A 231 -1.34 2.54 -4.64
C LEU A 231 -1.75 4.03 -4.68
N LEU A 232 -3.04 4.34 -4.66
CA LEU A 232 -3.56 5.71 -4.48
C LEU A 232 -3.14 6.29 -3.13
N ALA A 233 -3.32 5.55 -2.04
CA ALA A 233 -2.91 5.97 -0.70
C ALA A 233 -1.39 6.23 -0.62
N ARG A 234 -0.59 5.38 -1.26
CA ARG A 234 0.86 5.60 -1.38
C ARG A 234 1.19 6.86 -2.16
N SER A 235 0.43 7.15 -3.22
CA SER A 235 0.57 8.36 -4.04
C SER A 235 0.31 9.62 -3.21
N GLU A 236 -0.79 9.63 -2.47
CA GLU A 236 -1.18 10.71 -1.57
C GLU A 236 -0.12 10.98 -0.51
N ASN A 237 0.38 9.92 0.13
CA ASN A 237 1.42 10.04 1.15
C ASN A 237 2.71 10.63 0.60
N TRP A 238 3.10 10.24 -0.61
CA TRP A 238 4.29 10.80 -1.27
C TRP A 238 4.09 12.28 -1.66
N ILE A 239 2.94 12.63 -2.24
CA ILE A 239 2.60 14.04 -2.55
C ILE A 239 2.58 14.89 -1.27
N ALA A 240 1.94 14.40 -0.21
CA ALA A 240 1.88 15.09 1.07
C ALA A 240 3.27 15.26 1.70
N ALA A 241 4.14 14.26 1.60
CA ALA A 241 5.54 14.39 2.01
C ALA A 241 6.27 15.44 1.17
N GLY A 242 6.08 15.44 -0.15
CA GLY A 242 6.65 16.43 -1.06
C GLY A 242 6.20 17.85 -0.74
N ARG A 243 4.91 18.05 -0.44
CA ARG A 243 4.37 19.36 -0.04
C ARG A 243 4.97 19.87 1.27
N ARG A 244 5.18 18.99 2.25
CA ARG A 244 5.89 19.35 3.50
C ARG A 244 7.37 19.65 3.25
N LEU A 245 8.01 18.90 2.36
CA LEU A 245 9.42 19.10 2.01
C LEU A 245 9.65 20.43 1.31
N LEU A 246 8.81 20.73 0.31
CA LEU A 246 9.02 21.80 -0.66
C LEU A 246 8.35 23.11 -0.23
N THR A 247 8.59 23.54 1.01
CA THR A 247 8.20 24.87 1.48
C THR A 247 9.42 25.77 1.64
N ARG A 248 9.22 27.09 1.61
CA ARG A 248 10.31 28.05 1.81
C ARG A 248 10.96 27.83 3.16
N ALA A 249 10.17 27.78 4.22
CA ALA A 249 10.68 27.62 5.59
C ALA A 249 11.52 26.34 5.75
N ASN A 250 11.06 25.25 5.14
CA ASN A 250 11.71 23.96 5.31
C ASN A 250 13.05 23.89 4.54
N ILE A 251 13.08 24.29 3.27
CA ILE A 251 14.31 24.27 2.44
C ILE A 251 15.31 25.35 2.86
N GLN A 252 14.86 26.48 3.41
CA GLN A 252 15.73 27.56 3.90
C GLN A 252 16.73 27.08 4.96
N GLN A 253 16.40 26.05 5.75
CA GLN A 253 17.31 25.45 6.73
C GLN A 253 18.61 24.93 6.11
N LEU A 254 18.59 24.61 4.81
CA LEU A 254 19.74 24.05 4.10
C LEU A 254 20.73 25.13 3.61
N VAL A 255 20.33 26.41 3.60
CA VAL A 255 21.17 27.52 3.09
C VAL A 255 22.46 27.69 3.89
N GLN A 256 22.47 27.32 5.17
CA GLN A 256 23.65 27.38 6.02
C GLN A 256 24.79 26.46 5.57
N PHE A 257 24.49 25.43 4.76
CA PHE A 257 25.49 24.49 4.25
C PHE A 257 26.09 24.92 2.90
N ALA A 258 25.61 26.02 2.32
CA ALA A 258 26.20 26.61 1.12
C ALA A 258 27.57 27.24 1.44
N GLN A 259 28.59 26.90 0.65
CA GLN A 259 29.98 27.24 0.90
C GLN A 259 30.34 28.67 0.50
N ASP A 260 29.67 29.22 -0.52
CA ASP A 260 29.94 30.57 -1.04
C ASP A 260 28.65 31.36 -1.36
N GLU A 261 28.79 32.63 -1.71
CA GLU A 261 27.64 33.50 -2.03
C GLU A 261 26.93 33.10 -3.34
N LYS A 262 27.63 32.42 -4.26
CA LYS A 262 27.03 31.92 -5.50
C LYS A 262 26.08 30.77 -5.19
N GLU A 263 26.49 29.83 -4.34
CA GLU A 263 25.67 28.73 -3.84
C GLU A 263 24.46 29.24 -3.05
N ARG A 264 24.65 30.23 -2.16
CA ARG A 264 23.54 30.85 -1.42
C ARG A 264 22.54 31.53 -2.35
N ARG A 265 23.01 32.23 -3.39
CA ARG A 265 22.15 32.85 -4.39
C ARG A 265 21.35 31.81 -5.17
N ALA A 266 21.97 30.70 -5.57
CA ALA A 266 21.29 29.60 -6.24
C ALA A 266 20.18 29.00 -5.34
N MET A 267 20.49 28.75 -4.06
CA MET A 267 19.50 28.26 -3.10
C MET A 267 18.34 29.25 -2.92
N ARG A 268 18.61 30.55 -2.75
CA ARG A 268 17.56 31.59 -2.63
C ARG A 268 16.68 31.67 -3.88
N ALA A 269 17.27 31.50 -5.07
CA ALA A 269 16.54 31.48 -6.33
C ALA A 269 15.62 30.25 -6.45
N PHE A 270 16.04 29.09 -5.94
CA PHE A 270 15.16 27.93 -5.85
C PHE A 270 14.04 28.12 -4.82
N ILE A 271 14.38 28.62 -3.61
CA ILE A 271 13.43 28.85 -2.52
C ILE A 271 12.34 29.87 -2.91
N SER A 272 12.67 30.89 -3.70
CA SER A 272 11.67 31.88 -4.13
C SER A 272 10.55 31.29 -5.00
N LEU A 273 10.76 30.11 -5.59
CA LEU A 273 9.77 29.39 -6.40
C LEU A 273 8.86 28.47 -5.57
N LEU A 274 9.16 28.28 -4.28
CA LEU A 274 8.40 27.41 -3.38
C LEU A 274 7.27 28.17 -2.67
N PRO A 275 6.17 27.48 -2.30
CA PRO A 275 5.17 28.02 -1.39
C PRO A 275 5.77 28.28 0.00
N GLU A 276 5.10 29.13 0.79
CA GLU A 276 5.48 29.42 2.19
C GLU A 276 5.65 28.16 3.04
#